data_AF-A0A250KJP6-F1
#
_entry.id   AF-A0A250KJP6-F1
#
_cell.length_a   1.000
_cell.length_b   1.000
_cell.length_c   1.000
_cell.angle_alpha   90.00
_cell.angle_beta   90.00
_cell.angle_gamma   90.00
#
_symmetry.space_group_name_H-M   'P 1'
#
loop_
_entity.id
_entity.type
_entity.pdbx_description
1 polymer ?
#
loop_
_entity_poly.entity_id
_entity_poly.type
_entity_poly.pdbx_seq_one_letter_code
_entity_poly.pdbx_strand_id
1 'polypeptide(L)' 'MITEDKVTEIFCMADDFCKFFDAMTTKYTLKPTGKRKCYRSSTMSKAEFMLIMIHFHDSVFRCF' A
#
# COMPACT_ATOMS: atom_id res chain seq x y z
N MET A 1 -14.02 -6.96 -18.56
CA MET A 1 -12.73 -7.65 -18.80
C MET A 1 -11.63 -6.67 -18.42
N ILE A 2 -10.75 -7.04 -17.49
CA ILE A 2 -9.58 -6.23 -17.17
C ILE A 2 -8.66 -6.24 -18.41
N THR A 3 -8.30 -5.07 -18.91
CA THR A 3 -7.40 -4.91 -20.07
C THR A 3 -5.97 -4.76 -19.59
N GLU A 4 -5.00 -5.11 -20.44
CA GLU A 4 -3.57 -5.00 -20.10
C GLU A 4 -3.17 -3.57 -19.72
N ASP A 5 -3.79 -2.56 -20.35
CA ASP A 5 -3.56 -1.15 -20.03
C ASP A 5 -3.95 -0.82 -18.57
N LYS A 6 -5.12 -1.33 -18.11
CA LYS A 6 -5.59 -1.13 -16.73
C LYS A 6 -4.72 -1.84 -15.72
N VAL A 7 -4.24 -3.04 -16.06
CA VAL A 7 -3.28 -3.77 -15.20
C VAL A 7 -2.00 -2.95 -15.06
N THR A 8 -1.47 -2.46 -16.17
CA THR A 8 -0.25 -1.64 -16.20
C THR A 8 -0.42 -0.36 -15.38
N GLU A 9 -1.55 0.33 -15.52
CA GLU A 9 -1.87 1.54 -14.77
C GLU A 9 -1.86 1.30 -13.24
N ILE A 10 -2.48 0.21 -12.77
CA ILE A 10 -2.48 -0.16 -11.35
C ILE A 10 -1.06 -0.43 -10.85
N PHE A 11 -0.25 -1.17 -11.61
CA PHE A 11 1.12 -1.47 -11.20
C PHE A 11 2.01 -0.22 -11.17
N CYS A 12 1.85 0.70 -12.14
CA CYS A 12 2.56 1.98 -12.14
C CYS A 12 2.17 2.84 -10.94
N MET A 13 0.87 2.99 -10.66
CA MET A 13 0.40 3.72 -9.48
C MET A 13 0.89 3.10 -8.17
N ALA A 14 0.92 1.76 -8.10
CA ALA A 14 1.41 1.04 -6.93
C ALA A 14 2.92 1.24 -6.70
N ASP A 15 3.71 1.19 -7.77
CA ASP A 15 5.17 1.36 -7.70
C ASP A 15 5.53 2.78 -7.23
N ASP A 16 4.93 3.81 -7.82
CA ASP A 16 5.18 5.20 -7.45
C ASP A 16 4.75 5.51 -6.02
N PHE A 17 3.61 4.98 -5.59
CA PHE A 17 3.21 5.09 -4.19
C PHE A 17 4.16 4.34 -3.26
N CYS A 18 4.60 3.12 -3.61
CA CYS A 18 5.54 2.36 -2.78
C CYS A 18 6.85 3.13 -2.57
N LYS A 19 7.38 3.81 -3.59
CA LYS A 19 8.56 4.69 -3.44
C LYS A 19 8.29 5.83 -2.45
N PHE A 20 7.14 6.50 -2.57
CA PHE A 20 6.74 7.56 -1.64
C PHE A 20 6.57 7.03 -0.20
N PHE A 21 5.89 5.89 -0.07
CA PHE A 21 5.63 5.23 1.21
C PHE A 21 6.92 4.81 1.90
N ASP A 22 7.86 4.21 1.18
CA ASP A 22 9.16 3.81 1.74
C ASP A 22 9.94 5.04 2.24
N ALA A 23 9.92 6.14 1.49
CA ALA A 23 10.55 7.40 1.90
C ALA A 23 9.90 7.98 3.17
N MET A 24 8.56 8.02 3.22
CA MET A 24 7.81 8.50 4.38
C MET A 24 8.01 7.60 5.60
N THR A 25 7.98 6.29 5.41
CA THR A 25 8.18 5.31 6.49
C THR A 25 9.58 5.45 7.04
N THR A 26 10.60 5.58 6.20
CA THR A 26 11.98 5.80 6.65
C THR A 26 12.09 7.10 7.47
N LYS A 27 11.45 8.18 7.03
CA LYS A 27 11.52 9.49 7.68
C LYS A 27 10.75 9.57 9.00
N TYR A 28 9.58 8.93 9.07
CA TYR A 28 8.62 9.12 10.16
C TYR A 28 8.41 7.88 11.03
N THR A 29 9.09 6.76 10.75
CA THR A 29 9.00 5.57 11.60
C THR A 29 9.43 5.93 13.01
N LEU A 30 8.50 5.74 13.94
CA LEU A 30 8.76 5.93 15.35
C LEU A 30 9.76 4.87 15.80
N LYS A 31 10.85 5.31 16.44
CA LYS A 31 11.75 4.38 17.12
C LYS A 31 10.95 3.64 18.20
N PRO A 32 11.20 2.35 18.40
CA PRO A 32 10.58 1.62 19.50
C PRO A 32 10.98 2.30 20.81
N THR A 33 10.03 3.01 21.41
CA THR A 33 10.14 3.50 22.79
C THR A 33 9.85 2.32 23.72
N GLY A 34 10.45 2.27 24.92
CA GLY A 34 10.49 1.12 25.83
C GLY A 34 9.16 0.53 26.33
N LYS A 35 8.06 0.76 25.63
CA LYS A 35 6.78 0.06 25.75
C LYS A 35 6.92 -1.41 25.35
N ARG A 36 6.02 -2.26 25.88
CA ARG A 36 5.89 -3.68 25.50
C ARG A 36 5.99 -3.83 23.99
N LYS A 37 6.92 -4.69 23.52
CA LYS A 37 6.96 -5.11 22.12
C LYS A 37 5.57 -5.62 21.74
N CYS A 38 4.91 -4.95 20.79
CA CYS A 38 3.77 -5.56 20.13
C CYS A 38 4.26 -6.85 19.48
N TYR A 39 3.53 -7.94 19.67
CA TYR A 39 3.86 -9.22 19.03
C TYR A 39 3.78 -9.12 17.50
N ARG A 40 2.90 -8.24 17.00
CA ARG A 40 2.74 -7.97 15.56
C ARG A 40 3.49 -6.71 15.17
N SER A 41 4.17 -6.72 14.03
CA SER A 41 4.69 -5.50 13.42
C SER A 41 3.52 -4.58 13.06
N SER A 42 3.55 -3.34 13.53
CA SER A 42 2.56 -2.32 13.17
C SER A 42 2.86 -1.62 11.84
N THR A 43 3.84 -2.14 11.09
CA THR A 43 4.20 -1.67 9.76
C THR A 43 3.29 -2.35 8.74
N MET A 44 2.51 -1.56 8.03
CA MET A 44 1.72 -2.03 6.89
C MET A 44 2.68 -2.57 5.82
N SER A 45 2.41 -3.78 5.35
CA SER A 45 3.23 -4.44 4.32
C SER A 45 2.90 -3.91 2.93
N LYS A 46 3.87 -4.00 2.00
CA LYS A 46 3.65 -3.66 0.58
C LYS A 46 2.51 -4.48 -0.03
N ALA A 47 2.32 -5.73 0.40
CA ALA A 47 1.24 -6.60 -0.05
C ALA A 47 -0.14 -6.11 0.41
N GLU A 48 -0.28 -5.67 1.67
CA GLU A 48 -1.54 -5.09 2.17
C GLU A 48 -1.91 -3.82 1.39
N PHE A 49 -0.93 -3.01 1.00
CA PHE A 49 -1.15 -1.84 0.16
C PHE A 49 -1.60 -2.19 -1.26
N MET A 50 -0.91 -3.13 -1.92
CA MET A 50 -1.28 -3.60 -3.26
C MET A 50 -2.72 -4.14 -3.27
N LEU A 51 -3.11 -4.88 -2.22
CA LEU A 51 -4.47 -5.39 -2.07
C LEU A 51 -5.50 -4.26 -1.97
N ILE A 52 -5.21 -3.21 -1.21
CA ILE A 52 -6.09 -2.04 -1.09
C ILE A 52 -6.21 -1.30 -2.42
N MET A 53 -5.12 -1.07 -3.14
CA MET A 53 -5.18 -0.43 -4.47
C MET A 53 -6.05 -1.23 -5.46
N ILE A 54 -5.87 -2.55 -5.50
CA ILE A 54 -6.69 -3.43 -6.34
C ILE A 54 -8.15 -3.34 -5.91
N HIS A 55 -8.42 -3.38 -4.61
CA HIS A 55 -9.79 -3.29 -4.09
C HIS A 55 -10.46 -1.94 -4.39
N PHE A 56 -9.72 -0.83 -4.31
CA PHE A 56 -10.22 0.49 -4.70
C PHE A 56 -10.48 0.57 -6.20
N HIS A 57 -9.57 0.06 -7.03
CA HIS A 57 -9.74 0.07 -8.49
C HIS A 57 -10.90 -0.83 -8.97
N ASP A 58 -11.13 -1.97 -8.33
CA ASP A 58 -12.31 -2.82 -8.57
C ASP A 58 -13.61 -2.24 -8.01
N SER A 59 -13.56 -1.53 -6.87
CA SER A 59 -14.74 -0.93 -6.23
C SER A 59 -15.19 0.38 -6.89
N VAL A 60 -14.30 1.11 -7.59
CA VAL A 60 -14.67 2.18 -8.54
C VAL A 60 -15.61 1.66 -9.64
N PHE A 61 -15.61 0.34 -9.91
CA PHE A 61 -16.52 -0.31 -10.84
C PHE A 61 -17.86 -0.76 -10.22
N ARG A 62 -18.00 -0.70 -8.88
CA ARG A 62 -19.20 -1.17 -8.16
C ARG A 62 -20.04 -0.07 -7.51
N CYS A 63 -19.53 1.16 -7.44
CA CYS A 63 -20.27 2.32 -6.96
C CYS A 63 -20.04 3.54 -7.86
N PHE A 64 -20.70 3.55 -9.02
CA PHE A 64 -21.15 4.74 -9.75
C PHE A 64 -22.43 4.40 -10.51
#